data_AF-A0A317SBP8-F1
#
_entry.id   AF-A0A317SBP8-F1
#
_cell.length_a   1.000
_cell.length_b   1.000
_cell.length_c   1.000
_cell.angle_alpha   90.00
_cell.angle_beta   90.00
_cell.angle_gamma   90.00
#
_symmetry.space_group_name_H-M   'P 1'
#
loop_
_entity.id
_entity.type
_entity.pdbx_description
1 polymer ?
#
loop_
_entity_poly.entity_id
_entity_poly.type
_entity_poly.pdbx_seq_one_letter_code
_entity_poly.pdbx_strand_id
1 'polypeptide(L)'
;PLCSCAPGNPSVDFLGKREWRGLAPYVTRAAISPIQPVSYLEPVGQEEEMAGKCRVCRKTENLMRCGRCKKVEYCSGACQKVDWKEHKVGCK
;
A
#
# COMPACT_ATOMS: atom_id res chain seq x y z
N PRO A 1 -1.42 -28.70 0.95
CA PRO A 1 -1.80 -28.49 -0.47
C PRO A 1 -0.58 -28.05 -1.30
N LEU A 2 0.16 -29.01 -1.86
CA LEU A 2 1.25 -28.76 -2.79
C LEU A 2 0.64 -28.57 -4.19
N CYS A 3 0.89 -27.40 -4.80
CA CYS A 3 0.26 -26.88 -6.01
C CYS A 3 0.72 -27.62 -7.29
N SER A 4 -0.01 -27.48 -8.40
CA SER A 4 0.25 -28.06 -9.73
C SER A 4 1.48 -27.49 -10.46
N CYS A 5 2.52 -27.11 -9.71
CA CYS A 5 3.78 -26.51 -10.15
C CYS A 5 4.76 -27.56 -10.72
N ALA A 6 4.29 -28.41 -11.65
CA ALA A 6 5.25 -29.10 -12.51
C ALA A 6 6.13 -28.05 -13.24
N PRO A 7 7.39 -28.37 -13.56
CA PRO A 7 8.25 -27.51 -14.37
C PRO A 7 7.50 -27.01 -15.61
N GLY A 8 7.62 -25.73 -15.97
CA GLY A 8 6.91 -25.20 -17.15
C GLY A 8 5.79 -24.19 -16.91
N ASN A 9 5.57 -23.72 -15.68
CA ASN A 9 4.53 -22.72 -15.39
C ASN A 9 5.08 -21.40 -14.80
N PRO A 10 5.94 -20.67 -15.55
CA PRO A 10 6.45 -19.36 -15.12
C PRO A 10 5.38 -18.25 -15.17
N SER A 11 5.65 -17.11 -14.52
CA SER A 11 4.74 -15.95 -14.57
C SER A 11 4.66 -15.34 -15.98
N VAL A 12 3.59 -14.58 -16.23
CA VAL A 12 3.43 -13.80 -17.46
C VAL A 12 4.59 -12.84 -17.71
N ASP A 13 5.16 -12.27 -16.64
CA ASP A 13 6.31 -11.36 -16.71
C ASP A 13 7.57 -12.08 -17.18
N PHE A 14 7.77 -13.32 -16.73
CA PHE A 14 8.89 -14.15 -17.16
C PHE A 14 8.80 -14.46 -18.67
N LEU A 15 7.60 -14.78 -19.17
CA LEU A 15 7.35 -15.02 -20.60
C LEU A 15 7.42 -13.74 -21.46
N GLY A 16 7.28 -12.57 -20.84
CA GLY A 16 7.46 -11.27 -21.52
C GLY A 16 8.90 -11.06 -22.02
N LYS A 17 9.89 -11.65 -21.34
CA LYS A 17 11.30 -11.56 -21.73
C LYS A 17 11.62 -12.60 -22.80
N ARG A 18 11.83 -12.13 -24.04
CA ARG A 18 12.07 -13.00 -25.21
C ARG A 18 13.23 -13.95 -24.99
N GLU A 19 14.29 -13.49 -24.33
CA GLU A 19 15.49 -14.26 -24.04
C GLU A 19 15.26 -15.42 -23.05
N TRP A 20 14.18 -15.38 -22.25
CA TRP A 20 13.92 -16.36 -21.19
C TRP A 20 12.89 -17.42 -21.60
N ARG A 21 12.26 -17.31 -22.76
CA ARG A 21 11.24 -18.28 -23.23
C ARG A 21 11.77 -19.71 -23.29
N GLY A 22 13.02 -19.91 -23.73
CA GLY A 22 13.64 -21.23 -23.82
C GLY A 22 13.86 -21.90 -22.46
N LEU A 23 13.85 -21.13 -21.37
CA LEU A 23 14.03 -21.63 -20.01
C LEU A 23 12.71 -22.00 -19.34
N ALA A 24 11.57 -21.65 -19.93
CA ALA A 24 10.24 -21.92 -19.38
C ALA A 24 10.02 -23.35 -18.87
N PRO A 25 10.40 -24.43 -19.60
CA PRO A 25 10.18 -25.81 -19.13
C PRO A 25 11.06 -26.22 -17.94
N TYR A 26 12.10 -25.45 -17.60
CA TYR A 26 13.07 -25.78 -16.55
C TYR A 26 12.90 -24.95 -15.28
N VAL A 27 11.93 -24.03 -15.26
CA VAL A 27 11.72 -23.12 -14.12
C VAL A 27 10.46 -23.47 -13.33
N THR A 28 10.55 -23.23 -12.02
CA THR A 28 9.45 -23.41 -11.07
C THR A 28 9.19 -22.09 -10.37
N ARG A 29 7.91 -21.69 -10.30
CA ARG A 29 7.50 -20.50 -9.56
C ARG A 29 7.44 -20.81 -8.06
N ALA A 30 8.26 -20.15 -7.27
CA ALA A 30 8.26 -20.25 -5.82
C ALA A 30 7.64 -19.00 -5.18
N ALA A 31 6.75 -19.19 -4.21
CA ALA A 31 6.36 -18.12 -3.30
C ALA A 31 7.45 -18.02 -2.22
N ILE A 32 8.35 -17.07 -2.38
CA ILE A 32 9.29 -16.72 -1.31
C ILE A 32 8.50 -15.79 -0.40
N SER A 33 8.08 -16.28 0.77
CA SER A 33 7.57 -15.39 1.83
C SER A 33 8.59 -14.27 2.02
N PRO A 34 8.16 -13.01 2.21
CA PRO A 34 9.09 -11.98 2.62
C PRO A 34 9.90 -12.52 3.79
N ILE A 35 11.23 -12.54 3.66
CA ILE A 35 12.12 -12.76 4.79
C ILE A 35 11.60 -11.82 5.86
N GLN A 36 11.19 -12.37 7.01
CA GLN A 36 10.38 -11.64 7.98
C GLN A 36 10.93 -10.23 8.13
N PRO A 37 10.13 -9.19 7.79
CA PRO A 37 10.65 -7.85 7.75
C PRO A 37 11.24 -7.51 9.11
N VAL A 38 12.54 -7.27 9.14
CA VAL A 38 13.20 -6.79 10.35
C VAL A 38 12.79 -5.33 10.45
N SER A 39 11.76 -5.06 11.24
CA SER A 39 11.19 -3.71 11.43
C SER A 39 12.22 -2.66 11.87
N TYR A 40 13.39 -3.09 12.33
CA TYR A 40 14.53 -2.23 12.66
C TYR A 40 15.43 -1.88 11.48
N LEU A 41 15.51 -2.73 10.44
CA LEU A 41 16.37 -2.49 9.26
C LEU A 41 15.62 -1.74 8.15
N GLU A 42 14.32 -2.00 8.00
CA GLU A 42 13.50 -1.39 6.95
C GLU A 42 12.14 -0.94 7.50
N PRO A 43 11.64 0.25 7.11
CA PRO A 43 10.32 0.69 7.51
C PRO A 43 9.25 -0.16 6.83
N VAL A 44 8.54 -0.94 7.63
CA VAL A 44 7.53 -1.89 7.14
C VAL A 44 6.16 -1.37 7.50
N GLY A 45 5.32 -1.16 6.48
CA GLY A 45 4.00 -0.58 6.66
C GLY A 45 4.02 0.94 6.76
N GLN A 46 4.79 1.63 5.91
CA GLN A 46 4.59 3.07 5.71
C GLN A 46 3.19 3.30 5.15
N GLU A 47 2.22 3.44 6.06
CA GLU A 47 0.99 4.19 5.80
C GLU A 47 1.46 5.61 5.49
N GLU A 48 1.57 5.94 4.20
CA GLU A 48 2.14 7.20 3.74
C GLU A 48 1.64 8.37 4.59
N GLU A 49 2.62 9.10 5.12
CA GLU A 49 2.47 10.24 6.02
C GLU A 49 1.53 11.32 5.46
N MET A 50 0.24 11.16 5.76
CA MET A 50 -0.75 12.23 5.80
C MET A 50 -0.91 12.79 7.22
N ALA A 51 -0.22 12.22 8.21
CA ALA A 51 -0.13 12.77 9.55
C ALA A 51 0.69 14.07 9.52
N GLY A 52 0.21 15.10 10.22
CA GLY A 52 0.91 16.37 10.39
C GLY A 52 0.52 17.47 9.41
N LYS A 53 -0.53 17.33 8.60
CA LYS A 53 -1.03 18.41 7.73
C LYS A 53 -2.53 18.36 7.48
N CYS A 54 -3.13 19.52 7.26
CA CYS A 54 -4.53 19.63 6.91
C CYS A 54 -4.79 19.03 5.53
N ARG A 55 -5.77 18.12 5.42
CA ARG A 55 -6.12 17.48 4.15
C ARG A 55 -6.56 18.46 3.05
N VAL A 56 -7.15 19.61 3.41
CA VAL A 56 -7.67 20.59 2.45
C VAL A 56 -6.63 21.65 2.10
N CYS A 57 -6.06 22.34 3.08
CA CYS A 57 -5.17 23.49 2.85
C CYS A 57 -3.69 23.20 3.11
N ARG A 58 -3.33 21.97 3.52
CA ARG A 58 -1.96 21.51 3.81
C ARG A 58 -1.19 22.27 4.90
N LYS A 59 -1.84 23.17 5.65
CA LYS A 59 -1.27 23.78 6.87
C LYS A 59 -0.89 22.70 7.89
N THR A 60 0.18 22.93 8.63
CA THR A 60 0.70 22.01 9.66
C THR A 60 0.41 22.50 11.10
N GLU A 61 -0.15 23.70 11.22
CA GLU A 61 -0.52 24.35 12.48
C GLU A 61 -1.97 24.08 12.89
N ASN A 62 -2.22 24.04 14.21
CA ASN A 62 -3.56 23.91 14.82
C ASN A 62 -4.39 22.74 14.24
N LEU A 63 -3.74 21.59 14.08
CA LEU A 63 -4.38 20.42 13.50
C LEU A 63 -5.32 19.73 14.49
N MET A 64 -6.49 19.39 13.98
CA MET A 64 -7.54 18.69 14.70
C MET A 64 -7.87 17.43 13.91
N ARG A 65 -7.88 16.29 14.60
CA ARG A 65 -8.27 15.01 14.01
C ARG A 65 -9.79 14.93 13.87
N CYS A 66 -10.26 14.24 12.83
CA CYS A 66 -11.67 13.87 12.72
C CYS A 66 -12.10 13.12 13.99
N GLY A 67 -13.13 13.61 14.68
CA GLY A 67 -13.58 13.02 15.95
C GLY A 67 -14.08 11.56 15.84
N ARG A 68 -14.45 11.11 14.63
CA ARG A 68 -14.98 9.77 14.40
C ARG A 68 -13.89 8.76 14.05
N CYS A 69 -13.16 8.95 12.95
CA CYS A 69 -12.17 8.00 12.46
C CYS A 69 -10.75 8.26 12.98
N LYS A 70 -10.44 9.47 13.47
CA LYS A 70 -9.12 9.92 13.93
C LYS A 70 -7.96 9.76 12.91
N LYS A 71 -8.24 9.40 11.66
CA LYS A 71 -7.26 9.13 10.58
C LYS A 71 -6.86 10.35 9.75
N VAL A 72 -7.67 11.41 9.78
CA VAL A 72 -7.48 12.60 8.94
C VAL A 72 -7.44 13.84 9.81
N GLU A 73 -6.55 14.77 9.48
CA GLU A 73 -6.32 16.01 10.20
C GLU A 73 -6.78 17.25 9.40
N TYR A 74 -7.32 18.24 10.12
CA TYR A 74 -7.80 19.50 9.56
C TYR A 74 -7.36 20.66 10.46
N CYS A 75 -6.99 21.80 9.87
CA CYS A 75 -6.64 22.99 10.65
C CYS A 75 -7.88 23.72 11.22
N SER A 76 -9.10 23.35 10.80
CA SER A 76 -10.35 23.98 11.21
C SER A 76 -11.57 23.12 10.88
N GLY A 77 -12.69 23.38 11.56
CA GLY A 77 -13.99 22.77 11.22
C GLY A 77 -14.51 23.16 9.83
N ALA A 78 -14.06 24.30 9.28
CA ALA A 78 -14.38 24.69 7.91
C ALA A 78 -13.74 23.72 6.90
N CYS A 79 -12.45 23.41 7.07
CA CYS A 79 -11.75 22.43 6.23
C CYS A 79 -12.36 21.03 6.34
N GLN A 80 -12.78 20.62 7.54
CA GLN A 80 -13.48 19.34 7.71
C GLN A 80 -14.81 19.30 6.94
N LYS A 81 -15.59 20.39 6.94
CA LYS A 81 -16.87 20.46 6.20
C LYS A 81 -16.68 20.42 4.68
N VAL A 82 -15.61 21.03 4.17
CA VAL A 82 -15.26 21.00 2.73
C VAL A 82 -14.94 19.57 2.29
N ASP A 83 -14.07 18.87 3.03
CA ASP A 83 -13.69 17.48 2.72
C ASP A 83 -14.79 16.47 3.04
N TRP A 84 -15.81 16.84 3.83
CA TRP A 84 -16.84 15.90 4.34
C TRP A 84 -17.54 15.09 3.24
N LYS A 85 -17.76 15.68 2.06
CA LYS A 85 -18.41 14.98 0.93
C LYS A 85 -17.62 13.74 0.49
N GLU A 86 -16.30 13.82 0.51
CA GLU A 86 -15.39 12.72 0.12
C GLU A 86 -15.02 11.88 1.35
N HIS A 87 -14.67 12.54 2.47
CA HIS A 87 -14.27 11.90 3.71
C HIS A 87 -15.31 10.92 4.26
N LYS A 88 -16.60 11.26 4.18
CA LYS A 88 -17.69 10.45 4.77
C LYS A 88 -17.73 9.02 4.25
N VAL A 89 -17.31 8.79 2.99
CA VAL A 89 -17.34 7.47 2.35
C VAL A 89 -16.35 6.51 3.05
N GLY A 90 -15.21 7.04 3.49
CA GLY A 90 -14.15 6.27 4.16
C GLY A 90 -14.06 6.48 5.67
N CYS A 91 -14.94 7.30 6.27
CA CYS A 91 -14.88 7.64 7.69
C CYS A 91 -15.39 6.50 8.58
N LYS A 92 -14.46 5.61 8.99
CA LYS A 92 -14.68 4.49 9.91
C LYS A 92 -13.67 4.53 11.04
#